data_AF-A0A9D9IEN8-F1
#
_entry.id   AF-A0A9D9IEN8-F1
#
_cell.length_a   1.000
_cell.length_b   1.000
_cell.length_c   1.000
_cell.angle_alpha   90.00
_cell.angle_beta   90.00
_cell.angle_gamma   90.00
#
_symmetry.space_group_name_H-M   'P 1'
#
loop_
_entity.id
_entity.type
_entity.pdbx_description
1 polymer ?
#
loop_
_entity_poly.entity_id
_entity_poly.type
_entity_poly.pdbx_seq_one_letter_code
_entity_poly.pdbx_strand_id
1 'polypeptide(L)'
;FDAMFKYLAQEGKALEINTKTYKDYHGRTPEMDIAVLRRFRELGGEAVSLGSDSHDAQRTGDNFLHFADVVRSAGFRYLAHFESRRLCMTPLSC
;
A
#
# COMPACT_ATOMS: atom_id res chain seq x y z
N PHE A 1 12.63 1.87 -10.74
CA PHE A 1 11.30 1.23 -10.63
C PHE A 1 10.24 1.82 -11.58
N ASP A 2 10.50 2.94 -12.25
CA ASP A 2 9.52 3.59 -13.16
C ASP A 2 8.88 2.68 -14.21
N ALA A 3 9.65 1.84 -14.92
CA ALA A 3 9.10 0.92 -15.92
C ALA A 3 8.10 -0.07 -15.30
N MET A 4 8.41 -0.57 -14.10
CA MET A 4 7.53 -1.45 -13.34
C MET A 4 6.28 -0.71 -12.87
N PHE A 5 6.41 0.53 -12.39
CA PHE A 5 5.27 1.36 -11.96
C PHE A 5 4.32 1.70 -13.11
N LYS A 6 4.86 2.06 -14.28
CA LYS A 6 4.04 2.27 -15.49
C LYS A 6 3.30 1.00 -15.88
N TYR A 7 3.97 -0.15 -15.83
CA TYR A 7 3.34 -1.44 -16.08
C TYR A 7 2.20 -1.74 -15.10
N LEU A 8 2.43 -1.56 -13.79
CA LEU A 8 1.38 -1.78 -12.78
C LEU A 8 0.17 -0.87 -13.02
N ALA A 9 0.40 0.41 -13.33
CA ALA A 9 -0.65 1.37 -13.63
C ALA A 9 -1.46 0.99 -14.88
N GLN A 10 -0.78 0.57 -15.96
CA GLN A 10 -1.42 0.17 -17.22
C GLN A 10 -2.23 -1.13 -17.10
N GLU A 11 -1.74 -2.07 -16.31
CA GLU A 11 -2.32 -3.41 -16.17
C GLU A 11 -3.31 -3.55 -15.00
N GLY A 12 -3.69 -2.43 -14.38
CA GLY A 12 -4.62 -2.40 -13.25
C GLY A 12 -4.12 -3.19 -12.04
N LYS A 13 -2.80 -3.22 -11.82
CA LYS A 13 -2.18 -3.92 -10.68
C LYS A 13 -1.99 -2.95 -9.51
N ALA A 14 -2.25 -3.45 -8.31
CA ALA A 14 -1.99 -2.70 -7.09
C ALA A 14 -0.52 -2.81 -6.67
N LEU A 15 0.03 -1.72 -6.14
CA LEU A 15 1.27 -1.74 -5.38
C LEU A 15 0.94 -2.07 -3.92
N GLU A 16 1.43 -3.21 -3.41
CA GLU A 16 1.20 -3.59 -2.02
C GLU A 16 2.18 -2.88 -1.08
N ILE A 17 1.64 -2.33 0.01
CA ILE A 17 2.39 -2.04 1.22
C ILE A 17 2.19 -3.19 2.19
N ASN A 18 3.25 -3.98 2.38
CA ASN A 18 3.27 -5.02 3.38
C ASN A 18 3.66 -4.43 4.75
N THR A 19 2.71 -4.34 5.69
CA THR A 19 2.93 -3.67 6.98
C THR A 19 3.83 -4.46 7.93
N LYS A 20 4.04 -5.76 7.68
CA LYS A 20 5.01 -6.58 8.42
C LYS A 20 6.44 -6.08 8.22
N THR A 21 6.75 -5.51 7.05
CA THR A 21 8.07 -4.95 6.73
C THR A 21 8.50 -3.87 7.73
N TYR A 22 7.55 -3.14 8.30
CA TYR A 22 7.79 -1.97 9.15
C TYR A 22 7.65 -2.29 10.65
N LYS A 23 7.85 -3.55 11.03
CA LYS A 23 7.93 -3.96 12.43
C LYS A 23 9.39 -3.98 12.88
N ASP A 24 9.60 -3.77 14.18
CA ASP A 24 10.93 -3.94 14.74
C ASP A 24 11.44 -5.36 14.48
N TYR A 25 12.66 -5.43 13.99
CA TYR A 25 13.40 -6.66 13.79
C TYR A 25 14.84 -6.47 14.28
N HIS A 26 15.12 -7.03 15.46
CA HIS A 26 16.41 -6.91 16.14
C HIS A 26 16.84 -5.45 16.39
N GLY A 27 15.92 -4.60 16.86
CA GLY A 27 16.20 -3.19 17.17
C GLY A 27 16.32 -2.31 15.93
N ARG A 28 15.83 -2.78 14.78
CA ARG A 28 15.78 -2.02 13.53
C ARG A 28 14.38 -2.09 12.96
N THR A 29 13.83 -0.92 12.64
CA THR A 29 12.56 -0.79 11.96
C THR A 29 12.81 -0.04 10.66
N PRO A 30 12.56 -0.65 9.49
CA PRO A 30 12.61 0.06 8.22
C PRO A 30 11.64 1.25 8.24
N GLU A 31 12.00 2.33 7.55
CA GLU A 31 11.09 3.45 7.32
C GLU A 31 10.55 3.38 5.89
N MET A 32 9.28 3.73 5.72
CA MET A 32 8.66 3.81 4.41
C MET A 32 9.20 5.04 3.68
N ASP A 33 9.78 4.83 2.50
CA ASP A 33 10.08 5.95 1.60
C ASP A 33 8.80 6.39 0.87
N ILE A 34 8.15 7.42 1.42
CA ILE A 34 6.94 8.01 0.83
C ILE A 34 7.16 8.55 -0.59
N ALA A 35 8.39 8.88 -0.98
CA ALA A 35 8.69 9.33 -2.34
C ALA A 35 8.43 8.24 -3.37
N VAL A 36 8.56 6.96 -3.00
CA VAL A 36 8.22 5.81 -3.85
C VAL A 36 6.73 5.81 -4.19
N LEU A 37 5.87 6.02 -3.19
CA LEU A 37 4.41 6.11 -3.38
C LEU A 37 4.03 7.32 -4.24
N ARG A 38 4.63 8.48 -3.97
CA ARG A 38 4.42 9.70 -4.76
C ARG A 38 4.84 9.47 -6.22
N ARG A 39 5.98 8.81 -6.44
CA ARG A 39 6.46 8.50 -7.79
C ARG A 39 5.57 7.51 -8.52
N PHE A 40 5.04 6.50 -7.83
CA PHE A 40 4.04 5.59 -8.42
C PHE A 40 2.81 6.38 -8.90
N ARG A 41 2.32 7.32 -8.09
CA ARG A 41 1.19 8.19 -8.46
C ARG A 41 1.49 9.11 -9.63
N GLU A 42 2.65 9.76 -9.65
CA GLU A 42 3.10 10.61 -10.76
C GLU A 42 3.14 9.87 -12.10
N LEU A 43 3.38 8.56 -12.07
CA LEU A 43 3.43 7.70 -13.24
C LEU A 43 2.06 7.11 -13.62
N GLY A 44 0.98 7.57 -12.98
CA GLY A 44 -0.41 7.14 -13.26
C GLY A 44 -0.91 5.98 -12.40
N GLY A 45 -0.13 5.54 -11.39
CA GLY A 45 -0.56 4.51 -10.46
C GLY A 45 -1.61 5.01 -9.48
N GLU A 46 -2.76 4.34 -9.39
CA GLU A 46 -3.84 4.71 -8.47
C GLU A 46 -4.12 3.65 -7.39
N ALA A 47 -3.78 2.39 -7.66
CA ALA A 47 -4.13 1.26 -6.79
C ALA A 47 -2.99 0.94 -5.81
N VAL A 48 -3.20 1.23 -4.53
CA VAL A 48 -2.31 0.83 -3.44
C VAL A 48 -3.08 -0.05 -2.46
N SER A 49 -2.58 -1.25 -2.16
CA SER A 49 -3.21 -2.19 -1.22
C SER A 49 -2.39 -2.32 0.06
N LEU A 50 -3.03 -2.68 1.17
CA LEU A 50 -2.35 -2.99 2.43
C LEU A 50 -2.42 -4.50 2.70
N GLY A 51 -1.30 -5.09 3.09
CA GLY A 51 -1.19 -6.49 3.49
C GLY A 51 -0.45 -6.61 4.82
N SER A 52 -1.01 -7.35 5.79
CA SER A 52 -0.33 -7.53 7.09
C SER A 52 0.62 -8.72 7.12
N ASP A 53 0.53 -9.61 6.13
CA ASP A 53 1.25 -10.89 6.07
C ASP A 53 1.22 -11.66 7.41
N SER A 54 0.08 -11.56 8.09
CA SER A 54 -0.13 -12.19 9.39
C SER A 54 -0.35 -13.69 9.21
N HIS A 55 0.26 -14.46 10.10
CA HIS A 55 0.06 -15.90 10.24
C HIS A 55 -0.71 -16.24 11.53
N ASP A 56 -1.19 -15.22 12.24
CA ASP A 56 -2.08 -15.33 13.40
C ASP A 56 -3.30 -14.39 13.26
N ALA A 57 -4.43 -14.76 13.85
CA ALA A 57 -5.65 -13.97 13.74
C ALA A 57 -5.52 -12.60 14.43
N GLN A 58 -4.76 -12.54 15.53
CA GLN A 58 -4.65 -11.37 16.40
C GLN A 58 -3.94 -10.18 15.73
N ARG A 59 -3.08 -10.43 14.76
CA ARG A 59 -2.31 -9.40 14.04
C ARG A 59 -2.82 -9.17 12.62
N THR A 60 -4.02 -9.66 12.31
CA THR A 60 -4.68 -9.34 11.03
C THR A 60 -4.91 -7.84 10.97
N GLY A 61 -4.44 -7.20 9.90
CA GLY A 61 -4.59 -5.75 9.71
C GLY A 61 -3.67 -4.89 10.58
N ASP A 62 -2.64 -5.50 11.18
CA ASP A 62 -1.70 -4.77 12.05
C ASP A 62 -1.06 -3.57 11.31
N ASN A 63 -1.04 -2.42 11.98
CA ASN A 63 -0.64 -1.11 11.44
C ASN A 63 -1.43 -0.57 10.22
N PHE A 64 -2.58 -1.12 9.85
CA PHE A 64 -3.32 -0.65 8.67
C PHE A 64 -3.73 0.82 8.76
N LEU A 65 -4.18 1.30 9.93
CA LEU A 65 -4.58 2.69 10.11
C LEU A 65 -3.40 3.66 9.87
N HIS A 66 -2.23 3.34 10.43
CA HIS A 66 -1.02 4.14 10.22
C HIS A 66 -0.63 4.20 8.74
N PHE A 67 -0.61 3.04 8.05
CA PHE A 67 -0.23 3.02 6.64
C PHE A 67 -1.31 3.58 5.71
N ALA A 68 -2.59 3.53 6.09
CA ALA A 68 -3.66 4.26 5.40
C ALA A 68 -3.41 5.77 5.44
N ASP A 69 -2.96 6.31 6.57
CA ASP A 69 -2.55 7.72 6.69
C ASP A 69 -1.32 8.06 5.86
N VAL A 70 -0.34 7.15 5.79
CA VAL A 70 0.84 7.32 4.92
C VAL A 70 0.41 7.38 3.45
N VAL A 71 -0.44 6.45 3.01
CA VAL A 71 -0.98 6.43 1.63
C VAL A 71 -1.78 7.71 1.34
N ARG A 72 -2.59 8.16 2.29
CA ARG A 72 -3.32 9.43 2.21
C ARG A 72 -2.38 10.63 2.10
N SER A 73 -1.32 10.70 2.89
CA SER A 73 -0.34 11.80 2.86
C SER A 73 0.58 11.76 1.63
N ALA A 74 0.72 10.60 0.99
CA ALA A 74 1.27 10.48 -0.36
C ALA A 74 0.30 11.02 -1.42
N GLY A 75 -0.96 11.30 -1.04
CA GLY A 75 -2.04 11.92 -1.80
C GLY A 75 -2.79 10.98 -2.72
N PHE A 76 -2.96 9.72 -2.28
CA PHE A 76 -3.97 8.80 -2.81
C PHE A 76 -5.30 9.06 -2.12
N ARG A 77 -6.41 8.79 -2.82
CA ARG A 77 -7.78 8.99 -2.31
C ARG A 77 -8.46 7.68 -1.89
N TYR A 78 -7.88 6.54 -2.24
CA TYR A 78 -8.47 5.22 -2.05
C TYR A 78 -7.40 4.21 -1.65
N LEU A 79 -7.82 3.15 -0.97
CA LEU A 79 -7.11 1.89 -0.89
C LEU A 79 -7.73 0.89 -1.86
N ALA A 80 -6.89 0.06 -2.47
CA ALA A 80 -7.27 -1.03 -3.34
C ALA A 80 -7.44 -2.33 -2.54
N HIS A 81 -8.52 -3.04 -2.81
CA HIS A 81 -8.69 -4.45 -2.46
C HIS A 81 -9.30 -5.20 -3.65
N PHE A 82 -9.36 -6.53 -3.57
CA PHE A 82 -9.88 -7.33 -4.67
C PHE A 82 -10.95 -8.29 -4.20
N GLU A 83 -12.08 -8.28 -4.90
CA GLU A 83 -13.19 -9.22 -4.70
C GLU A 83 -13.39 -10.00 -6.00
N SER A 84 -13.33 -11.33 -5.93
CA SER A 84 -13.41 -12.18 -7.13
C SER A 84 -12.43 -11.74 -8.25
N ARG A 85 -11.21 -11.33 -7.85
CA ARG A 85 -10.14 -10.81 -8.72
C ARG A 85 -10.50 -9.49 -9.45
N ARG A 86 -11.53 -8.77 -9.01
CA ARG A 86 -11.90 -7.45 -9.52
C ARG A 86 -11.40 -6.38 -8.55
N LEU A 87 -10.83 -5.32 -9.09
CA LEU A 87 -10.36 -4.18 -8.32
C LEU A 87 -11.56 -3.46 -7.68
N CYS A 88 -11.48 -3.28 -6.37
CA CYS A 88 -12.39 -2.47 -5.57
C CYS A 88 -11.58 -1.34 -4.93
N MET A 89 -12.12 -0.11 -4.98
CA MET A 89 -11.45 1.08 -4.47
C MET A 89 -12.24 1.62 -3.27
N THR A 90 -11.70 1.46 -2.07
CA THR A 90 -12.29 1.91 -0.82
C THR A 90 -11.80 3.33 -0.49
N PRO A 91 -12.68 4.33 -0.31
CA PRO A 91 -12.25 5.69 0.01
C PRO A 91 -11.43 5.76 1.30
N LEU A 92 -10.34 6.52 1.27
CA LEU A 92 -9.65 6.93 2.48
C LEU A 92 -10.46 8.08 3.10
N SER A 93 -11.13 7.82 4.22
CA SER A 93 -11.95 8.81 4.92
C SER A 93 -11.12 10.01 5.44
N CYS A 94 -11.78 11.16 5.54
CA CYS A 94 -11.26 12.41 6.10
C CYS A 94 -10.90 12.24 7.58
#